data_AF-A0A2V6PM51-F1
#
_entry.id   AF-A0A2V6PM51-F1
#
_cell.length_a   1.000
_cell.length_b   1.000
_cell.length_c   1.000
_cell.angle_alpha   90.00
_cell.angle_beta   90.00
_cell.angle_gamma   90.00
#
_symmetry.space_group_name_H-M   'P 1'
#
loop_
_entity.id
_entity.type
_entity.pdbx_description
1 polymer ?
#
loop_
_entity_poly.entity_id
_entity_poly.type
_entity_poly.pdbx_seq_one_letter_code
_entity_poly.pdbx_strand_id
1 'polypeptide(L)'
;EIRKIDFFDCPRAQDAQMLLKRAVGLRGGKSKNAPTLATKKFIGKTWLTRPRPEIDRVGSAWLIRRFIDPKAKFIFSTDPARHPNAIPYDMFEVEFSHHGDACTFETLVKRFGIADRAVLKIAEMVHDADLEDGKFQATGCMGIDQVLKGWAKGGLSDEELLRRGDECFDALYQQLRK
;
A
#
# COMPACT_ATOMS: atom_id res chain seq x y z
N GLU A 1 -15.19 17.85 -20.54
CA GLU A 1 -14.52 17.96 -21.86
C GLU A 1 -13.08 17.43 -21.92
N ILE A 2 -12.42 17.11 -20.81
CA ILE A 2 -11.00 16.62 -20.80
C ILE A 2 -10.86 15.10 -21.07
N ARG A 3 -11.95 14.35 -21.28
CA ARG A 3 -11.89 12.91 -21.61
C ARG A 3 -11.63 12.60 -23.09
N LYS A 4 -11.59 13.61 -23.96
CA LYS A 4 -11.42 13.43 -25.41
C LYS A 4 -9.97 13.44 -25.89
N ILE A 5 -9.00 13.67 -25.00
CA ILE A 5 -7.56 13.69 -25.31
C ILE A 5 -6.83 12.75 -24.35
N ASP A 6 -7.38 11.58 -24.06
CA ASP A 6 -6.59 10.52 -23.44
C ASP A 6 -6.07 9.61 -24.56
N PHE A 7 -4.89 9.98 -25.08
CA PHE A 7 -4.20 9.25 -26.14
C PHE A 7 -3.34 8.10 -25.58
N PHE A 8 -3.54 7.69 -24.33
CA PHE A 8 -2.64 6.75 -23.69
C PHE A 8 -3.40 5.64 -22.95
N ASP A 9 -3.55 4.50 -23.63
CA ASP A 9 -3.56 3.16 -23.02
C ASP A 9 -2.18 2.86 -22.35
N CYS A 10 -1.60 3.85 -21.66
CA CYS A 10 -0.32 3.72 -21.00
C CYS A 10 -0.57 3.18 -19.59
N PRO A 11 0.12 2.10 -19.17
CA PRO A 11 0.04 1.57 -17.81
C PRO A 11 0.30 2.63 -16.70
N ARG A 12 1.01 3.71 -17.04
CA ARG A 12 1.33 4.83 -16.12
C ARG A 12 0.26 5.92 -16.02
N ALA A 13 -0.81 5.86 -16.83
CA ALA A 13 -1.89 6.84 -16.75
C ALA A 13 -2.58 6.82 -15.37
N GLN A 14 -2.74 5.62 -14.79
CA GLN A 14 -3.29 5.46 -13.44
C GLN A 14 -2.37 6.07 -12.36
N ASP A 15 -1.05 5.91 -12.48
CA ASP A 15 -0.07 6.57 -11.60
C ASP A 15 -0.23 8.10 -11.65
N ALA A 16 -0.28 8.65 -12.86
CA ALA A 16 -0.43 10.09 -13.06
C ALA A 16 -1.75 10.63 -12.49
N GLN A 17 -2.86 9.90 -12.66
CA GLN A 17 -4.16 10.26 -12.09
C GLN A 17 -4.16 10.21 -10.56
N MET A 18 -3.51 9.21 -9.97
CA MET A 18 -3.36 9.08 -8.52
C MET A 18 -2.54 10.24 -7.93
N LEU A 19 -1.41 10.58 -8.57
CA LEU A 19 -0.57 11.73 -8.20
C LEU A 19 -1.34 13.06 -8.33
N LEU A 20 -2.12 13.24 -9.41
CA LEU A 20 -2.90 14.46 -9.62
C LEU A 20 -4.00 14.61 -8.54
N LYS A 21 -4.72 13.52 -8.22
CA LYS A 21 -5.75 13.54 -7.18
C LYS A 21 -5.15 13.82 -5.80
N ARG A 22 -3.94 13.31 -5.50
CA ARG A 22 -3.19 13.65 -4.29
C ARG A 22 -2.87 15.15 -4.23
N ALA A 23 -2.32 15.71 -5.31
CA ALA A 23 -1.99 17.13 -5.39
C ALA A 23 -3.22 18.04 -5.15
N VAL A 24 -4.40 17.62 -5.62
CA VAL A 24 -5.67 18.32 -5.39
C VAL A 24 -6.21 18.06 -3.98
N GLY A 25 -6.11 16.84 -3.47
CA GLY A 25 -6.60 16.41 -2.15
C GLY A 25 -5.86 17.03 -0.97
N LEU A 26 -4.57 17.35 -1.12
CA LEU A 26 -3.77 18.11 -0.14
C LEU A 26 -4.35 19.49 0.20
N ARG A 27 -5.25 20.03 -0.65
CA ARG A 27 -5.95 21.30 -0.43
C ARG A 27 -7.32 21.14 0.26
N GLY A 28 -7.80 19.92 0.47
CA GLY A 28 -9.11 19.61 1.05
C GLY A 28 -9.01 19.00 2.45
N GLY A 29 -9.73 19.57 3.42
CA GLY A 29 -9.62 19.28 4.86
C GLY A 29 -9.79 17.81 5.29
N LYS A 30 -9.34 17.55 6.54
CA LYS A 30 -9.30 16.26 7.24
C LYS A 30 -10.47 15.33 6.87
N SER A 31 -10.15 14.18 6.26
CA SER A 31 -11.10 13.10 6.04
C SER A 31 -11.79 12.71 7.35
N LYS A 32 -13.13 12.71 7.37
CA LYS A 32 -13.92 12.21 8.50
C LYS A 32 -13.57 10.72 8.69
N ASN A 33 -13.20 10.32 9.91
CA ASN A 33 -12.84 8.93 10.21
C ASN A 33 -13.98 7.98 9.80
N ALA A 34 -13.77 7.26 8.70
CA ALA A 34 -14.69 6.21 8.27
C ALA A 34 -14.69 5.08 9.31
N PRO A 35 -15.85 4.41 9.56
CA PRO A 35 -16.00 3.42 10.63
C PRO A 35 -15.07 2.23 10.43
N THR A 36 -14.51 1.68 11.50
CA THR A 36 -13.60 0.54 11.42
C THR A 36 -14.28 -0.71 10.86
N LEU A 37 -13.51 -1.51 10.13
CA LEU A 37 -13.93 -2.75 9.48
C LEU A 37 -13.60 -3.95 10.36
N ALA A 38 -14.49 -4.96 10.34
CA ALA A 38 -14.26 -6.21 11.03
C ALA A 38 -13.38 -7.16 10.18
N THR A 39 -12.17 -7.48 10.68
CA THR A 39 -11.22 -8.40 10.03
C THR A 39 -11.82 -9.75 9.67
N LYS A 40 -12.78 -10.26 10.47
CA LYS A 40 -13.51 -11.52 10.21
C LYS A 40 -14.14 -11.60 8.81
N LYS A 41 -14.51 -10.47 8.19
CA LYS A 41 -15.09 -10.41 6.84
C LYS A 41 -14.05 -10.57 5.72
N PHE A 42 -12.77 -10.47 6.06
CA PHE A 42 -11.66 -10.40 5.12
C PHE A 42 -10.79 -11.67 5.13
N ILE A 43 -11.14 -12.70 5.91
CA ILE A 43 -10.34 -13.94 6.00
C ILE A 43 -10.44 -14.77 4.71
N GLY A 44 -9.29 -15.24 4.22
CA GLY A 44 -9.15 -16.09 3.04
C GLY A 44 -9.46 -15.38 1.73
N LYS A 45 -9.26 -14.06 1.67
CA LYS A 45 -9.54 -13.25 0.49
C LYS A 45 -8.33 -13.21 -0.43
N THR A 46 -8.63 -12.91 -1.69
CA THR A 46 -7.60 -12.54 -2.67
C THR A 46 -7.52 -11.02 -2.72
N TRP A 47 -6.32 -10.49 -2.53
CA TRP A 47 -5.99 -9.08 -2.59
C TRP A 47 -5.28 -8.80 -3.91
N LEU A 48 -5.59 -7.67 -4.53
CA LEU A 48 -5.09 -7.29 -5.84
C LEU A 48 -4.37 -5.96 -5.74
N THR A 49 -3.17 -5.89 -6.30
CA THR A 49 -2.50 -4.62 -6.57
C THR A 49 -1.83 -4.65 -7.94
N ARG A 50 -1.18 -3.56 -8.33
CA ARG A 50 -0.50 -3.45 -9.62
C ARG A 50 0.83 -4.22 -9.59
N PRO A 51 1.33 -4.71 -10.74
CA PRO A 51 2.66 -5.28 -10.84
C PRO A 51 3.76 -4.34 -10.33
N ARG A 52 4.93 -4.90 -10.03
CA ARG A 52 6.09 -4.20 -9.46
C ARG A 52 5.74 -3.45 -8.16
N PRO A 53 5.33 -4.16 -7.09
CA PRO A 53 4.99 -3.53 -5.82
C PRO A 53 6.21 -2.83 -5.20
N GLU A 54 6.00 -1.58 -4.77
CA GLU A 54 6.99 -0.77 -4.04
C GLU A 54 6.71 -0.80 -2.53
N ILE A 55 7.45 -0.04 -1.74
CA ILE A 55 7.49 -0.15 -0.27
C ILE A 55 6.09 -0.13 0.39
N ASP A 56 5.19 0.77 -0.01
CA ASP A 56 3.83 0.82 0.56
C ASP A 56 2.99 -0.41 0.19
N ARG A 57 3.05 -0.87 -1.06
CA ARG A 57 2.34 -2.08 -1.50
C ARG A 57 2.87 -3.35 -0.85
N VAL A 58 4.17 -3.44 -0.69
CA VAL A 58 4.85 -4.55 -0.02
C VAL A 58 4.53 -4.55 1.47
N GLY A 59 4.66 -3.40 2.15
CA GLY A 59 4.32 -3.24 3.56
C GLY A 59 2.83 -3.49 3.84
N SER A 60 1.96 -3.02 2.95
CA SER A 60 0.52 -3.25 3.03
C SER A 60 0.19 -4.74 2.92
N ALA A 61 0.84 -5.48 2.02
CA ALA A 61 0.66 -6.92 1.93
C ALA A 61 1.08 -7.66 3.20
N TRP A 62 2.22 -7.27 3.79
CA TRP A 62 2.69 -7.79 5.08
C TRP A 62 1.65 -7.52 6.19
N LEU A 63 1.16 -6.27 6.28
CA LEU A 63 0.15 -5.87 7.27
C LEU A 63 -1.14 -6.68 7.10
N ILE A 64 -1.58 -6.86 5.86
CA ILE A 64 -2.74 -7.68 5.52
C ILE A 64 -2.54 -9.11 6.02
N ARG A 65 -1.44 -9.77 5.66
CA ARG A 65 -1.16 -11.16 6.09
C ARG A 65 -1.11 -11.30 7.61
N ARG A 66 -0.54 -10.32 8.31
CA ARG A 66 -0.24 -10.47 9.73
C ARG A 66 -1.38 -10.04 10.66
N PHE A 67 -2.18 -9.04 10.28
CA PHE A 67 -3.18 -8.43 11.17
C PHE A 67 -4.61 -8.47 10.64
N ILE A 68 -4.83 -8.71 9.34
CA ILE A 68 -6.16 -8.60 8.72
C ILE A 68 -6.65 -9.95 8.22
N ASP A 69 -5.85 -10.62 7.38
CA ASP A 69 -6.17 -11.86 6.71
C ASP A 69 -4.94 -12.80 6.67
N PRO A 70 -4.80 -13.69 7.66
CA PRO A 70 -3.73 -14.70 7.72
C PRO A 70 -3.73 -15.71 6.56
N LYS A 71 -4.79 -15.75 5.75
CA LYS A 71 -4.93 -16.64 4.60
C LYS A 71 -4.95 -15.86 3.28
N ALA A 72 -4.51 -14.59 3.30
CA ALA A 72 -4.51 -13.72 2.15
C ALA A 72 -3.70 -14.31 1.00
N LYS A 73 -4.30 -14.25 -0.20
CA LYS A 73 -3.63 -14.49 -1.48
C LYS A 73 -3.44 -13.16 -2.19
N PHE A 74 -2.37 -13.02 -2.96
CA PHE A 74 -2.09 -11.80 -3.70
C PHE A 74 -2.02 -12.10 -5.18
N ILE A 75 -2.59 -11.20 -5.98
CA ILE A 75 -2.51 -11.22 -7.44
C ILE A 75 -2.13 -9.83 -7.95
N PHE A 76 -1.45 -9.80 -9.10
CA PHE A 76 -0.93 -8.56 -9.68
C PHE A 76 -1.58 -8.29 -11.03
N SER A 77 -2.32 -7.18 -11.13
CA SER A 77 -3.03 -6.80 -12.35
C SER A 77 -3.27 -5.30 -12.40
N THR A 78 -3.29 -4.72 -13.59
CA THR A 78 -3.70 -3.33 -13.84
C THR A 78 -5.19 -3.18 -14.10
N ASP A 79 -5.93 -4.30 -14.20
CA ASP A 79 -7.35 -4.36 -14.52
C ASP A 79 -8.13 -5.12 -13.43
N PRO A 80 -8.61 -4.41 -12.39
CA PRO A 80 -9.42 -5.01 -11.32
C PRO A 80 -10.73 -5.62 -11.83
N ALA A 81 -11.28 -5.13 -12.94
CA ALA A 81 -12.57 -5.61 -13.45
C ALA A 81 -12.52 -7.07 -13.90
N ARG A 82 -11.32 -7.58 -14.27
CA ARG A 82 -11.08 -9.01 -14.54
C ARG A 82 -11.06 -9.89 -13.29
N HIS A 83 -11.02 -9.29 -12.11
CA HIS A 83 -10.92 -9.99 -10.82
C HIS A 83 -11.99 -9.49 -9.85
N PRO A 84 -13.30 -9.64 -10.16
CA PRO A 84 -14.40 -9.02 -9.39
C PRO A 84 -14.50 -9.51 -7.95
N ASN A 85 -13.90 -10.66 -7.62
CA ASN A 85 -13.88 -11.22 -6.27
C ASN A 85 -12.61 -10.85 -5.48
N ALA A 86 -11.65 -10.19 -6.12
CA ALA A 86 -10.44 -9.72 -5.45
C ALA A 86 -10.66 -8.35 -4.83
N ILE A 87 -9.97 -8.08 -3.73
CA ILE A 87 -10.03 -6.83 -3.00
C ILE A 87 -8.85 -5.97 -3.46
N PRO A 88 -9.07 -4.93 -4.27
CA PRO A 88 -7.99 -4.11 -4.75
C PRO A 88 -7.45 -3.19 -3.64
N TYR A 89 -6.14 -2.98 -3.63
CA TYR A 89 -5.46 -2.03 -2.76
C TYR A 89 -4.30 -1.33 -3.48
N ASP A 90 -4.01 -0.10 -3.07
CA ASP A 90 -3.09 0.82 -3.73
C ASP A 90 -3.34 0.95 -5.25
N MET A 91 -4.60 1.24 -5.57
CA MET A 91 -5.05 1.48 -6.93
C MET A 91 -5.93 2.73 -6.99
N PHE A 92 -6.16 3.22 -8.20
CA PHE A 92 -7.02 4.38 -8.41
C PHE A 92 -8.47 4.08 -8.01
N GLU A 93 -9.08 4.97 -7.22
CA GLU A 93 -10.49 4.93 -6.80
C GLU A 93 -10.95 3.69 -6.02
N VAL A 94 -10.02 2.97 -5.38
CA VAL A 94 -10.36 1.83 -4.51
C VAL A 94 -10.38 2.21 -3.02
N GLU A 95 -11.09 1.43 -2.21
CA GLU A 95 -11.26 1.70 -0.77
C GLU A 95 -9.93 1.74 -0.02
N PHE A 96 -9.05 0.77 -0.27
CA PHE A 96 -7.74 0.66 0.37
C PHE A 96 -6.67 1.32 -0.52
N SER A 97 -6.65 2.64 -0.54
CA SER A 97 -5.71 3.42 -1.33
C SER A 97 -5.19 4.60 -0.49
N HIS A 98 -4.45 5.51 -1.11
CA HIS A 98 -4.05 6.75 -0.47
C HIS A 98 -5.28 7.62 -0.21
N HIS A 99 -5.39 8.15 1.01
CA HIS A 99 -6.47 9.05 1.41
C HIS A 99 -5.93 10.28 2.12
N GLY A 100 -6.01 11.43 1.45
CA GLY A 100 -5.37 12.67 1.92
C GLY A 100 -3.86 12.47 2.01
N ASP A 101 -3.29 12.68 3.20
CA ASP A 101 -1.86 12.48 3.46
C ASP A 101 -1.51 11.04 3.84
N ALA A 102 -2.48 10.12 3.89
CA ALA A 102 -2.21 8.75 4.32
C ALA A 102 -1.78 7.87 3.13
N CYS A 103 -0.67 7.15 3.24
CA CYS A 103 -0.35 6.05 2.32
C CYS A 103 -1.31 4.86 2.53
N THR A 104 -1.26 3.85 1.65
CA THR A 104 -2.16 2.70 1.73
C THR A 104 -1.98 1.92 3.05
N PHE A 105 -0.75 1.78 3.54
CA PHE A 105 -0.46 1.14 4.82
C PHE A 105 -1.19 1.85 5.97
N GLU A 106 -1.09 3.17 6.05
CA GLU A 106 -1.79 3.97 7.05
C GLU A 106 -3.31 3.89 6.90
N THR A 107 -3.82 3.88 5.67
CA THR A 107 -5.23 3.65 5.40
C THR A 107 -5.68 2.32 5.97
N LEU A 108 -4.95 1.22 5.72
CA LEU A 108 -5.28 -0.10 6.27
C LEU A 108 -5.26 -0.10 7.80
N VAL A 109 -4.24 0.49 8.43
CA VAL A 109 -4.16 0.65 9.89
C VAL A 109 -5.42 1.33 10.44
N LYS A 110 -5.83 2.46 9.83
CA LYS A 110 -7.02 3.23 10.23
C LYS A 110 -8.32 2.45 9.98
N ARG A 111 -8.49 1.86 8.79
CA ARG A 111 -9.70 1.12 8.40
C ARG A 111 -9.91 -0.12 9.27
N PHE A 112 -8.86 -0.81 9.68
CA PHE A 112 -8.97 -2.01 10.52
C PHE A 112 -8.75 -1.76 12.02
N GLY A 113 -8.56 -0.51 12.44
CA GLY A 113 -8.41 -0.14 13.85
C GLY A 113 -7.19 -0.78 14.52
N ILE A 114 -6.08 -0.92 13.79
CA ILE A 114 -4.87 -1.57 14.30
C ILE A 114 -4.13 -0.59 15.22
N ALA A 115 -3.98 -0.97 16.50
CA ALA A 115 -3.39 -0.12 17.55
C ALA A 115 -2.03 -0.63 18.07
N ASP A 116 -1.43 -1.62 17.40
CA ASP A 116 -0.12 -2.15 17.80
C ASP A 116 0.97 -1.08 17.64
N ARG A 117 1.71 -0.82 18.73
CA ARG A 117 2.72 0.26 18.78
C ARG A 117 3.85 0.09 17.77
N ALA A 118 4.28 -1.13 17.50
CA ALA A 118 5.33 -1.38 16.52
C ALA A 118 4.78 -1.20 15.10
N VAL A 119 3.54 -1.61 14.84
CA VAL A 119 2.86 -1.33 13.55
C VAL A 119 2.71 0.16 13.31
N LEU A 120 2.33 0.95 14.33
CA LEU A 120 2.20 2.40 14.18
C LEU A 120 3.53 3.07 13.82
N LYS A 121 4.65 2.63 14.41
CA LYS A 121 5.99 3.11 14.02
C LYS A 121 6.36 2.68 12.59
N ILE A 122 6.01 1.46 12.19
CA ILE A 122 6.22 1.00 10.81
C ILE A 122 5.40 1.87 9.84
N ALA A 123 4.17 2.26 10.21
CA ALA A 123 3.34 3.13 9.38
C ALA A 123 4.02 4.48 9.10
N GLU A 124 4.63 5.08 10.12
CA GLU A 124 5.42 6.33 9.98
C GLU A 124 6.63 6.13 9.05
N MET A 125 7.36 5.02 9.21
CA MET A 125 8.51 4.71 8.35
C MET A 125 8.12 4.44 6.89
N VAL A 126 7.03 3.70 6.66
CA VAL A 126 6.50 3.44 5.31
C VAL A 126 6.02 4.73 4.67
N HIS A 127 5.31 5.59 5.41
CA HIS A 127 4.88 6.90 4.93
C HIS A 127 6.04 7.72 4.39
N ASP A 128 7.12 7.87 5.18
CA ASP A 128 8.27 8.66 4.74
C ASP A 128 8.99 8.04 3.54
N ALA A 129 9.07 6.70 3.48
CA ALA A 129 9.71 6.00 2.37
C ALA A 129 8.89 6.04 1.07
N ASP A 130 7.57 6.12 1.17
CA ASP A 130 6.64 6.08 0.03
C ASP A 130 6.28 7.49 -0.49
N LEU A 131 6.03 8.42 0.43
CA LEU A 131 5.60 9.78 0.08
C LEU A 131 6.76 10.76 -0.08
N GLU A 132 7.94 10.45 0.47
CA GLU A 132 9.17 11.24 0.42
C GLU A 132 8.99 12.71 0.84
N ASP A 133 8.02 13.01 1.72
CA ASP A 133 7.72 14.37 2.18
C ASP A 133 8.40 14.74 3.52
N GLY A 134 9.08 13.78 4.14
CA GLY A 134 9.83 13.96 5.39
C GLY A 134 8.95 14.28 6.60
N LYS A 135 7.67 13.89 6.60
CA LYS A 135 6.74 14.22 7.68
C LYS A 135 7.15 13.66 9.05
N PHE A 136 7.65 12.43 9.10
CA PHE A 136 7.96 11.75 10.37
C PHE A 136 9.46 11.68 10.67
N GLN A 137 10.33 11.92 9.67
CA GLN A 137 11.79 11.76 9.76
C GLN A 137 12.21 10.33 10.20
N ALA A 138 11.38 9.34 9.89
CA ALA A 138 11.49 7.94 10.26
C ALA A 138 12.19 7.14 9.15
N THR A 139 13.53 7.07 9.21
CA THR A 139 14.36 6.59 8.10
C THR A 139 14.40 5.06 7.91
N GLY A 140 13.83 4.28 8.83
CA GLY A 140 13.99 2.83 8.88
C GLY A 140 13.57 2.08 7.60
N CYS A 141 12.50 2.52 6.93
CA CYS A 141 12.03 1.88 5.69
C CYS A 141 12.71 2.39 4.43
N MET A 142 13.49 3.49 4.46
CA MET A 142 14.20 3.97 3.27
C MET A 142 15.23 2.94 2.76
N GLY A 143 15.93 2.28 3.68
CA GLY A 143 16.87 1.21 3.32
C GLY A 143 16.16 -0.01 2.72
N ILE A 144 15.01 -0.39 3.29
CA ILE A 144 14.18 -1.49 2.77
C ILE A 144 13.67 -1.16 1.37
N ASP A 145 13.20 0.07 1.15
CA ASP A 145 12.74 0.54 -0.16
C ASP A 145 13.85 0.44 -1.23
N GLN A 146 15.08 0.87 -0.92
CA GLN A 146 16.21 0.73 -1.85
C GLN A 146 16.53 -0.73 -2.19
N VAL A 147 16.43 -1.63 -1.21
CA VAL A 147 16.62 -3.07 -1.44
C VAL A 147 15.51 -3.64 -2.34
N LEU A 148 14.24 -3.29 -2.08
CA LEU A 148 13.10 -3.70 -2.91
C LEU A 148 13.26 -3.20 -4.36
N LYS A 149 13.59 -1.91 -4.53
CA LYS A 149 13.89 -1.31 -5.85
C LYS A 149 15.05 -2.02 -6.54
N GLY A 150 16.09 -2.40 -5.80
CA GLY A 150 17.21 -3.19 -6.31
C GLY A 150 16.80 -4.59 -6.79
N TRP A 151 16.00 -5.32 -6.01
CA TRP A 151 15.47 -6.62 -6.40
C TRP A 151 14.54 -6.55 -7.62
N ALA A 152 13.68 -5.54 -7.69
CA ALA A 152 12.80 -5.34 -8.84
C ALA A 152 13.63 -5.07 -10.11
N LYS A 153 14.66 -4.23 -10.03
CA LYS A 153 15.62 -4.00 -11.13
C LYS A 153 16.39 -5.26 -11.52
N GLY A 154 16.69 -6.12 -10.55
CA GLY A 154 17.32 -7.43 -10.75
C GLY A 154 16.40 -8.49 -11.37
N GLY A 155 15.13 -8.16 -11.67
CA GLY A 155 14.21 -9.05 -12.37
C GLY A 155 13.45 -10.03 -11.48
N LEU A 156 13.42 -9.82 -10.16
CA LEU A 156 12.56 -10.62 -9.28
C LEU A 156 11.08 -10.51 -9.69
N SER A 157 10.33 -11.59 -9.49
CA SER A 157 8.87 -11.58 -9.68
C SER A 157 8.17 -10.81 -8.55
N ASP A 158 6.93 -10.41 -8.79
CA ASP A 158 6.15 -9.65 -7.81
C ASP A 158 5.85 -10.47 -6.55
N GLU A 159 5.65 -11.79 -6.69
CA GLU A 159 5.49 -12.72 -5.57
C GLU A 159 6.75 -12.81 -4.72
N GLU A 160 7.92 -12.88 -5.34
CA GLU A 160 9.19 -12.96 -4.61
C GLU A 160 9.53 -11.62 -3.93
N LEU A 161 9.18 -10.49 -4.55
CA LEU A 161 9.27 -9.18 -3.90
C LEU A 161 8.42 -9.12 -2.63
N LEU A 162 7.17 -9.58 -2.67
CA LEU A 162 6.34 -9.68 -1.47
C LEU A 162 6.93 -10.64 -0.44
N ARG A 163 7.42 -11.81 -0.86
CA ARG A 163 7.96 -12.82 0.05
C ARG A 163 9.18 -12.30 0.83
N ARG A 164 10.13 -11.66 0.14
CA ARG A 164 11.31 -11.07 0.79
C ARG A 164 10.96 -9.81 1.58
N GLY A 165 10.02 -9.02 1.07
CA GLY A 165 9.46 -7.89 1.80
C GLY A 165 8.86 -8.29 3.14
N ASP A 166 8.08 -9.37 3.17
CA ASP A 166 7.51 -9.92 4.40
C ASP A 166 8.61 -10.23 5.43
N GLU A 167 9.74 -10.84 5.01
CA GLU A 167 10.87 -11.13 5.89
C GLU A 167 11.48 -9.84 6.48
N CYS A 168 11.66 -8.81 5.65
CA CYS A 168 12.15 -7.50 6.10
C CYS A 168 11.20 -6.85 7.12
N PHE A 169 9.90 -6.81 6.82
CA PHE A 169 8.90 -6.22 7.72
C PHE A 169 8.71 -7.04 8.99
N ASP A 170 8.79 -8.38 8.93
CA ASP A 170 8.78 -9.24 10.12
C ASP A 170 10.00 -8.95 11.01
N ALA A 171 11.20 -8.87 10.44
CA ALA A 171 12.40 -8.54 11.19
C ALA A 171 12.31 -7.14 11.84
N LEU A 172 11.85 -6.14 11.08
CA LEU A 172 11.64 -4.78 11.58
C LEU A 172 10.59 -4.75 12.71
N TYR A 173 9.47 -5.44 12.52
CA TYR A 173 8.42 -5.56 13.54
C TYR A 173 8.95 -6.18 14.82
N GLN A 174 9.70 -7.29 14.75
CA GLN A 174 10.29 -7.90 15.93
C GLN A 174 11.32 -7.01 16.63
N GLN A 175 12.06 -6.18 15.88
CA GLN A 175 12.97 -5.19 16.46
C GLN A 175 12.21 -4.09 17.21
N LEU A 176 11.08 -3.63 16.69
CA LEU A 176 10.30 -2.51 17.23
C LEU A 176 9.35 -2.89 18.38
N ARG A 177 9.04 -4.19 18.54
CA ARG A 177 8.19 -4.70 19.63
C ARG A 177 8.86 -4.78 20.99
N LYS A 178 10.18 -4.61 21.04
CA LYS A 178 10.95 -4.63 22.29
C LYS A 178 10.61 -3.45 23.20
#